data_AF-A0A4V2AMF4-F1
#
_entry.id   AF-A0A4V2AMF4-F1
#
_cell.length_a   1.000
_cell.length_b   1.000
_cell.length_c   1.000
_cell.angle_alpha   90.00
_cell.angle_beta   90.00
_cell.angle_gamma   90.00
#
_symmetry.space_group_name_H-M   'P 1'
#
loop_
_entity.id
_entity.type
_entity.pdbx_description
1 polymer ?
#
loop_
_entity_poly.entity_id
_entity_poly.type
_entity_poly.pdbx_seq_one_letter_code
_entity_poly.pdbx_strand_id
1 'polypeptide(L)'
;MQHPRSNIAAGKSGPLVLAGPIRYKPQISINSFTNTVRIDPFLGFGIVAEIGMMDLFEDHRFNGGVYFLTDFRTTHFYGEYQYLKKRFDLRIGYEKKGILTADERLLYRLNLHEATATFSYPLSYSTSIRAIPRLAATRFTPINTITLPDATTEFAGMGGEIVFDNTLPIGINMIEGIRAKAGVVDYRGIGQKGENFNKLYLDIRHYQKLHRQIIWANRMSYGHSFGLAAKRYLIGGMNNWFGSSTETPLPVNFFEHPGELFFTEFATPLRGFSYIARMGHKVILFNSELRVPI
;
A
#
# COMPACT_ATOMS: atom_id res chain seq x y z
N MET A 1 78.29 -27.88 -18.47
CA MET A 1 77.01 -27.55 -17.81
C MET A 1 76.33 -26.48 -18.63
N GLN A 2 75.26 -26.86 -19.35
CA GLN A 2 74.58 -26.06 -20.37
C GLN A 2 73.48 -25.19 -19.74
N HIS A 3 73.40 -23.92 -20.13
CA HIS A 3 72.26 -23.05 -19.89
C HIS A 3 71.01 -23.58 -20.61
N PRO A 4 69.82 -23.57 -19.98
CA PRO A 4 68.58 -23.76 -20.72
C PRO A 4 68.17 -22.43 -21.37
N ARG A 5 68.27 -22.37 -22.70
CA ARG A 5 67.45 -21.49 -23.54
C ARG A 5 66.22 -22.28 -23.98
N SER A 6 65.02 -21.80 -23.71
CA SER A 6 63.84 -22.03 -24.55
C SER A 6 62.83 -20.91 -24.29
N ASN A 7 62.77 -19.95 -25.20
CA ASN A 7 61.78 -19.85 -26.27
C ASN A 7 60.40 -19.41 -25.74
N ILE A 8 60.25 -18.09 -25.57
CA ILE A 8 58.95 -17.43 -25.59
C ILE A 8 58.42 -17.61 -27.02
N ALA A 9 57.63 -18.66 -27.23
CA ALA A 9 56.80 -18.76 -28.41
C ALA A 9 55.69 -17.71 -28.24
N ALA A 10 55.79 -16.62 -29.00
CA ALA A 10 54.68 -15.71 -29.22
C ALA A 10 53.54 -16.52 -29.86
N GLY A 11 52.62 -17.00 -29.03
CA GLY A 11 51.38 -17.59 -29.49
C GLY A 11 50.68 -16.56 -30.37
N LYS A 12 50.44 -16.93 -31.64
CA LYS A 12 49.68 -16.14 -32.60
C LYS A 12 48.46 -15.56 -31.89
N SER A 13 48.35 -14.23 -31.83
CA SER A 13 47.13 -13.55 -31.45
C SER A 13 46.07 -13.91 -32.49
N GLY A 14 45.29 -14.96 -32.22
CA GLY A 14 44.05 -15.21 -32.95
C GLY A 14 43.17 -13.97 -32.87
N PRO A 15 42.29 -13.73 -33.85
CA PRO A 15 41.41 -12.58 -33.82
C PRO A 15 40.70 -12.55 -32.47
N LEU A 16 40.73 -11.40 -31.79
CA LEU A 16 39.92 -11.14 -30.60
C LEU A 16 38.46 -11.37 -31.00
N VAL A 17 37.95 -12.57 -30.72
CA VAL A 17 36.52 -12.85 -30.83
C VAL A 17 35.89 -12.08 -29.69
N LEU A 18 35.39 -10.89 -30.01
CA LEU A 18 34.64 -10.08 -29.07
C LEU A 18 33.40 -10.90 -28.70
N ALA A 19 33.45 -11.57 -27.53
CA ALA A 19 32.31 -12.28 -27.01
C ALA A 19 31.18 -11.24 -26.89
N GLY A 20 30.12 -11.43 -27.69
CA GLY A 20 28.96 -10.55 -27.66
C GLY A 20 28.40 -10.45 -26.24
N PRO A 21 27.61 -9.40 -25.94
CA PRO A 21 27.08 -9.19 -24.60
C PRO A 21 26.38 -10.45 -24.09
N ILE A 22 26.86 -10.95 -22.95
CA ILE A 22 26.30 -12.14 -22.30
C ILE A 22 24.87 -11.80 -21.88
N ARG A 23 23.92 -12.68 -22.19
CA ARG A 23 22.54 -12.52 -21.70
C ARG A 23 22.54 -12.54 -20.19
N TYR A 24 22.14 -11.43 -19.59
CA TYR A 24 21.95 -11.33 -18.15
C TYR A 24 20.94 -12.39 -17.67
N LYS A 25 21.32 -13.11 -16.63
CA LYS A 25 20.44 -14.03 -15.89
C LYS A 25 20.05 -13.33 -14.59
N PRO A 26 18.75 -13.12 -14.32
CA PRO A 26 18.30 -12.46 -13.10
C PRO A 26 18.86 -13.16 -11.86
N GLN A 27 19.63 -12.44 -11.06
CA GLN A 27 20.09 -12.90 -9.76
C GLN A 27 19.34 -12.10 -8.70
N ILE A 28 18.43 -12.76 -7.99
CA ILE A 28 17.60 -12.13 -6.96
C ILE A 28 18.38 -12.13 -5.65
N SER A 29 18.43 -10.97 -5.00
CA SER A 29 19.04 -10.79 -3.69
C SER A 29 18.06 -10.11 -2.74
N ILE A 30 18.20 -10.35 -1.44
CA ILE A 30 17.44 -9.62 -0.41
C ILE A 30 18.03 -8.22 -0.33
N ASN A 31 17.21 -7.19 -0.58
CA ASN A 31 17.65 -5.80 -0.50
C ASN A 31 17.28 -5.13 0.83
N SER A 32 16.22 -5.61 1.47
CA SER A 32 15.67 -5.01 2.67
C SER A 32 14.92 -6.04 3.51
N PHE A 33 15.10 -5.91 4.81
CA PHE A 33 14.29 -6.62 5.80
C PHE A 33 13.99 -5.63 6.91
N THR A 34 12.70 -5.30 7.08
CA THR A 34 12.25 -4.32 8.06
C THR A 34 11.34 -5.02 9.05
N ASN A 35 11.67 -4.91 10.34
CA ASN A 35 10.78 -5.32 11.42
C ASN A 35 10.47 -4.08 12.26
N THR A 36 9.20 -3.73 12.39
CA THR A 36 8.77 -2.54 13.10
C THR A 36 7.48 -2.77 13.87
N VAL A 37 7.28 -1.98 14.91
CA VAL A 37 6.02 -1.95 15.64
C VAL A 37 5.09 -0.95 14.96
N ARG A 38 3.86 -1.37 14.69
CA ARG A 38 2.81 -0.53 14.10
C ARG A 38 1.55 -0.58 14.95
N ILE A 39 0.90 0.57 15.10
CA ILE A 39 -0.45 0.66 15.67
C ILE A 39 -1.39 0.96 14.51
N ASP A 40 -2.18 -0.03 14.16
CA ASP A 40 -3.24 0.08 13.16
C ASP A 40 -4.53 0.57 13.82
N PRO A 41 -5.25 1.54 13.23
CA PRO A 41 -6.49 2.06 13.81
C PRO A 41 -7.63 1.02 13.94
N PHE A 42 -7.63 -0.03 13.10
CA PHE A 42 -8.61 -1.13 13.19
C PHE A 42 -8.12 -2.28 14.07
N LEU A 43 -6.85 -2.68 13.89
CA LEU A 43 -6.31 -3.89 14.50
C LEU A 43 -5.58 -3.64 15.82
N GLY A 44 -5.27 -2.39 16.15
CA GLY A 44 -4.53 -2.03 17.35
C GLY A 44 -3.02 -2.26 17.20
N PHE A 45 -2.34 -2.56 18.30
CA PHE A 45 -0.90 -2.78 18.34
C PHE A 45 -0.50 -4.11 17.67
N GLY A 46 0.50 -4.06 16.80
CA GLY A 46 1.07 -5.24 16.16
C GLY A 46 2.50 -5.03 15.67
N ILE A 47 3.09 -6.13 15.22
CA ILE A 47 4.45 -6.20 14.69
C ILE A 47 4.34 -6.41 13.18
N VAL A 48 5.01 -5.56 12.41
CA VAL A 48 5.11 -5.68 10.96
C VAL A 48 6.48 -6.24 10.62
N ALA A 49 6.53 -7.33 9.87
CA ALA A 49 7.74 -7.80 9.22
C ALA A 49 7.57 -7.70 7.69
N GLU A 50 8.49 -7.00 7.04
CA GLU A 50 8.51 -6.76 5.59
C GLU A 50 9.85 -7.22 5.02
N ILE A 51 9.81 -7.90 3.88
CA ILE A 51 10.97 -8.33 3.12
C ILE A 51 10.87 -7.77 1.70
N GLY A 52 11.98 -7.21 1.22
CA GLY A 52 12.16 -6.82 -0.17
C GLY A 52 13.29 -7.64 -0.79
N MET A 53 13.08 -8.04 -2.03
CA MET A 53 14.07 -8.71 -2.86
C MET A 53 14.09 -8.04 -4.22
N MET A 54 15.28 -7.84 -4.78
CA MET A 54 15.41 -7.30 -6.13
C MET A 54 16.59 -7.94 -6.86
N ASP A 55 16.55 -7.85 -8.17
CA ASP A 55 17.68 -8.23 -9.00
C ASP A 55 18.70 -7.09 -9.14
N LEU A 56 19.88 -7.38 -9.70
CA LEU A 56 20.99 -6.43 -9.76
C LEU A 56 20.68 -5.15 -10.57
N PHE A 57 19.85 -5.26 -11.61
CA PHE A 57 19.42 -4.13 -12.44
C PHE A 57 18.12 -3.48 -11.96
N GLU A 58 17.54 -3.98 -10.87
CA GLU A 58 16.26 -3.53 -10.32
C GLU A 58 15.07 -3.64 -11.29
N ASP A 59 15.22 -4.43 -12.35
CA ASP A 59 14.18 -4.75 -13.34
C ASP A 59 13.04 -5.56 -12.67
N HIS A 60 13.38 -6.38 -11.68
CA HIS A 60 12.47 -7.28 -10.97
C HIS A 60 12.54 -6.99 -9.47
N ARG A 61 11.40 -6.61 -8.88
CA ARG A 61 11.29 -6.41 -7.42
C ARG A 61 10.16 -7.25 -6.85
N PHE A 62 10.41 -7.85 -5.70
CA PHE A 62 9.46 -8.63 -4.93
C PHE A 62 9.40 -8.03 -3.54
N ASN A 63 8.23 -7.62 -3.09
CA ASN A 63 8.03 -7.17 -1.73
C ASN A 63 6.95 -8.02 -1.08
N GLY A 64 7.13 -8.35 0.18
CA GLY A 64 6.14 -9.09 0.95
C GLY A 64 6.16 -8.64 2.39
N GLY A 65 5.01 -8.71 3.04
CA GLY A 65 4.89 -8.29 4.42
C GLY A 65 3.79 -9.04 5.16
N VAL A 66 3.97 -9.10 6.46
CA VAL A 66 3.05 -9.73 7.41
C VAL A 66 2.87 -8.79 8.59
N TYR A 67 1.64 -8.63 9.04
CA TYR A 67 1.27 -7.91 10.24
C TYR A 67 0.75 -8.91 11.27
N PHE A 68 1.48 -9.00 12.37
CA PHE A 68 1.24 -9.91 13.48
C PHE A 68 0.63 -9.16 14.66
N LEU A 69 -0.46 -9.70 15.20
CA LEU A 69 -0.95 -9.33 16.51
C LEU A 69 -0.60 -10.44 17.50
N THR A 70 -0.50 -10.10 18.78
CA THR A 70 -0.29 -11.07 19.86
C THR A 70 -1.43 -12.08 20.01
N ASP A 71 -2.58 -11.82 19.38
CA ASP A 71 -3.75 -12.70 19.41
C ASP A 71 -3.62 -13.93 18.49
N PHE A 72 -2.67 -13.93 17.53
CA PHE A 72 -2.50 -14.91 16.45
C PHE A 72 -3.77 -15.29 15.67
N ARG A 73 -4.86 -14.54 15.84
CA ARG A 73 -6.18 -14.77 15.25
C ARG A 73 -6.41 -13.84 14.08
N THR A 74 -5.85 -12.64 14.18
CA THR A 74 -5.84 -11.65 13.12
C THR A 74 -4.68 -11.95 12.18
N THR A 75 -4.97 -12.02 10.88
CA THR A 75 -3.97 -12.27 9.84
C THR A 75 -4.01 -11.15 8.83
N HIS A 76 -2.89 -10.46 8.62
CA HIS A 76 -2.76 -9.55 7.51
C HIS A 76 -1.41 -9.81 6.85
N PHE A 77 -1.45 -10.17 5.57
CA PHE A 77 -0.25 -10.36 4.78
C PHE A 77 -0.48 -9.88 3.37
N TYR A 78 0.59 -9.46 2.72
CA TYR A 78 0.57 -9.06 1.34
C TYR A 78 1.86 -9.48 0.64
N GLY A 79 1.77 -9.64 -0.67
CA GLY A 79 2.89 -9.87 -1.54
C GLY A 79 2.70 -9.12 -2.83
N GLU A 80 3.77 -8.54 -3.36
CA GLU A 80 3.76 -7.85 -4.63
C GLU A 80 5.01 -8.17 -5.45
N TYR A 81 4.81 -8.17 -6.76
CA TYR A 81 5.85 -8.30 -7.76
C TYR A 81 5.78 -7.09 -8.69
N GLN A 82 6.94 -6.50 -8.97
CA GLN A 82 7.08 -5.35 -9.86
C GLN A 82 8.05 -5.70 -10.99
N TYR A 83 7.65 -5.34 -12.20
CA TYR A 83 8.44 -5.45 -13.41
C TYR A 83 8.67 -4.06 -14.00
N LEU A 84 9.93 -3.61 -13.98
CA LEU A 84 10.37 -2.24 -14.24
C LEU A 84 11.27 -2.10 -15.48
N LYS A 85 11.50 -3.19 -16.21
CA LYS A 85 12.41 -3.20 -17.37
C LYS A 85 11.95 -2.32 -18.55
N LYS A 86 10.66 -2.04 -18.63
CA LYS A 86 10.06 -1.26 -19.73
C LYS A 86 9.72 0.15 -19.24
N ARG A 87 9.40 1.05 -20.18
CA ARG A 87 8.94 2.41 -19.84
C ARG A 87 7.65 2.43 -19.00
N PHE A 88 6.83 1.38 -19.10
CA PHE A 88 5.69 1.19 -18.21
C PHE A 88 6.09 0.27 -17.08
N ASP A 89 5.58 0.57 -15.89
CA ASP A 89 5.77 -0.30 -14.72
C ASP A 89 4.55 -1.20 -14.59
N LEU A 90 4.79 -2.49 -14.43
CA LEU A 90 3.75 -3.45 -14.09
C LEU A 90 3.96 -3.90 -12.66
N ARG A 91 2.95 -3.73 -11.81
CA ARG A 91 2.93 -4.28 -10.46
C ARG A 91 1.74 -5.20 -10.28
N ILE A 92 1.97 -6.41 -9.82
CA ILE A 92 0.95 -7.38 -9.45
C ILE A 92 1.03 -7.57 -7.94
N GLY A 93 -0.07 -7.34 -7.23
CA GLY A 93 -0.14 -7.45 -5.79
C GLY A 93 -1.29 -8.36 -5.35
N TYR A 94 -1.10 -9.01 -4.23
CA TYR A 94 -2.12 -9.76 -3.52
C TYR A 94 -2.08 -9.41 -2.03
N GLU A 95 -3.24 -9.14 -1.46
CA GLU A 95 -3.40 -8.84 -0.05
C GLU A 95 -4.48 -9.75 0.55
N LYS A 96 -4.19 -10.29 1.73
CA LYS A 96 -5.19 -10.98 2.55
C LYS A 96 -5.28 -10.30 3.91
N LYS A 97 -6.51 -9.99 4.33
CA LYS A 97 -6.83 -9.56 5.70
C LYS A 97 -7.82 -10.54 6.30
N GLY A 98 -7.65 -10.87 7.56
CA GLY A 98 -8.49 -11.79 8.31
C GLY A 98 -8.63 -11.29 9.72
N ILE A 99 -9.86 -11.07 10.16
CA ILE A 99 -10.18 -10.56 11.50
C ILE A 99 -11.14 -11.55 12.14
N LEU A 100 -10.80 -11.99 13.35
CA LEU A 100 -11.70 -12.77 14.18
C LEU A 100 -12.40 -11.83 15.15
N THR A 101 -13.72 -11.79 15.10
CA THR A 101 -14.51 -10.96 16.02
C THR A 101 -15.69 -11.77 16.55
N ALA A 102 -16.29 -11.28 17.62
CA ALA A 102 -17.47 -11.88 18.23
C ALA A 102 -18.54 -10.81 18.41
N ASP A 103 -19.78 -11.18 18.13
CA ASP A 103 -20.96 -10.37 18.42
C ASP A 103 -21.89 -11.18 19.33
N GLU A 104 -22.12 -10.68 20.54
CA GLU A 104 -22.83 -11.37 21.63
C GLU A 104 -22.39 -12.83 21.86
N ARG A 105 -23.07 -13.79 21.21
CA ARG A 105 -22.81 -15.24 21.30
C ARG A 105 -22.31 -15.85 19.99
N LEU A 106 -22.17 -15.06 18.93
CA LEU A 106 -21.71 -15.50 17.63
C LEU A 106 -20.23 -15.16 17.45
N LEU A 107 -19.40 -16.18 17.31
CA LEU A 107 -18.00 -16.03 16.93
C LEU A 107 -17.87 -16.20 15.42
N TYR A 108 -17.28 -15.23 14.74
CA TYR A 108 -17.15 -15.28 13.29
C TYR A 108 -15.83 -14.68 12.78
N ARG A 109 -15.43 -15.13 11.60
CA ARG A 109 -14.24 -14.67 10.90
C ARG A 109 -14.63 -13.91 9.65
N LEU A 110 -14.06 -12.72 9.51
CA LEU A 110 -14.13 -11.90 8.32
C LEU A 110 -12.81 -12.03 7.57
N ASN A 111 -12.85 -12.27 6.27
CA ASN A 111 -11.66 -12.25 5.42
C ASN A 111 -11.87 -11.35 4.21
N LEU A 112 -10.82 -10.65 3.81
CA LEU A 112 -10.68 -10.00 2.52
C LEU A 112 -9.53 -10.66 1.78
N HIS A 113 -9.77 -10.97 0.52
CA HIS A 113 -8.77 -11.32 -0.47
C HIS A 113 -8.81 -10.26 -1.56
N GLU A 114 -7.72 -9.55 -1.82
CA GLU A 114 -7.66 -8.57 -2.90
C GLU A 114 -6.45 -8.83 -3.79
N ALA A 115 -6.69 -8.99 -5.08
CA ALA A 115 -5.67 -9.06 -6.13
C ALA A 115 -5.73 -7.79 -6.97
N THR A 116 -4.57 -7.16 -7.19
CA THR A 116 -4.47 -5.91 -7.95
C THR A 116 -3.39 -6.04 -9.01
N ALA A 117 -3.66 -5.46 -10.19
CA ALA A 117 -2.63 -5.25 -11.21
C ALA A 117 -2.58 -3.76 -11.52
N THR A 118 -1.45 -3.11 -11.22
CA THR A 118 -1.21 -1.69 -11.47
C THR A 118 -0.35 -1.56 -12.72
N PHE A 119 -0.85 -0.84 -13.71
CA PHE A 119 -0.09 -0.40 -14.87
C PHE A 119 0.21 1.08 -14.71
N SER A 120 1.48 1.44 -14.55
CA SER A 120 1.92 2.83 -14.39
C SER A 120 2.61 3.31 -15.66
N TYR A 121 2.22 4.47 -16.17
CA TYR A 121 2.84 5.10 -17.32
C TYR A 121 3.34 6.51 -16.93
N PRO A 122 4.67 6.76 -16.97
CA PRO A 122 5.23 8.08 -16.72
C PRO A 122 4.98 8.99 -17.93
N LEU A 123 4.18 10.04 -17.71
CA LEU A 123 3.95 11.10 -18.69
C LEU A 123 5.13 12.07 -18.76
N SER A 124 5.70 12.39 -17.60
CA SER A 124 6.87 13.25 -17.43
C SER A 124 7.79 12.71 -16.33
N TYR A 125 8.84 13.45 -15.98
CA TYR A 125 9.71 13.11 -14.85
C TYR A 125 9.00 13.20 -13.49
N SER A 126 7.90 13.97 -13.40
CA SER A 126 7.15 14.22 -12.17
C SER A 126 5.71 13.72 -12.20
N THR A 127 5.17 13.41 -13.38
CA THR A 127 3.76 13.01 -13.55
C THR A 127 3.64 11.60 -14.09
N SER A 128 2.80 10.79 -13.45
CA SER A 128 2.43 9.45 -13.92
C SER A 128 0.91 9.25 -13.89
N ILE A 129 0.41 8.46 -14.83
CA ILE A 129 -0.97 7.94 -14.82
C ILE A 129 -0.93 6.45 -14.53
N ARG A 130 -1.91 5.96 -13.78
CA ARG A 130 -2.02 4.54 -13.42
C ARG A 130 -3.40 3.99 -13.72
N ALA A 131 -3.45 2.81 -14.29
CA ALA A 131 -4.67 2.00 -14.42
C ALA A 131 -4.56 0.79 -13.49
N ILE A 132 -5.60 0.54 -12.70
CA ILE A 132 -5.56 -0.43 -11.60
C ILE A 132 -6.81 -1.32 -11.63
N PRO A 133 -6.88 -2.34 -12.50
CA PRO A 133 -7.83 -3.44 -12.32
C PRO A 133 -7.63 -4.14 -10.97
N ARG A 134 -8.74 -4.51 -10.34
CA ARG A 134 -8.81 -5.15 -9.03
C ARG A 134 -9.83 -6.27 -9.04
N LEU A 135 -9.54 -7.34 -8.31
CA LEU A 135 -10.49 -8.38 -7.95
C LEU A 135 -10.43 -8.51 -6.43
N ALA A 136 -11.58 -8.43 -5.77
CA ALA A 136 -11.65 -8.57 -4.33
C ALA A 136 -12.75 -9.56 -3.95
N ALA A 137 -12.57 -10.29 -2.86
CA ALA A 137 -13.58 -11.16 -2.29
C ALA A 137 -13.60 -10.97 -0.78
N THR A 138 -14.77 -10.64 -0.24
CA THR A 138 -14.99 -10.58 1.19
C THR A 138 -15.79 -11.79 1.63
N ARG A 139 -15.35 -12.47 2.69
CA ARG A 139 -16.00 -13.67 3.21
C ARG A 139 -16.31 -13.51 4.69
N PHE A 140 -17.53 -13.85 5.05
CA PHE A 140 -18.01 -14.06 6.40
C PHE A 140 -18.12 -15.56 6.65
N THR A 141 -17.54 -16.03 7.76
CA THR A 141 -17.62 -17.43 8.20
C THR A 141 -17.96 -17.48 9.69
N PRO A 142 -19.14 -17.98 10.09
CA PRO A 142 -19.44 -18.26 11.48
C PRO A 142 -18.62 -19.47 11.96
N ILE A 143 -18.09 -19.42 13.18
CA ILE A 143 -17.21 -20.47 13.74
C ILE A 143 -17.95 -21.37 14.71
N ASN A 144 -18.84 -20.80 15.52
CA ASN A 144 -19.49 -21.51 16.61
C ASN A 144 -20.97 -21.84 16.35
N THR A 145 -21.44 -21.63 15.13
CA THR A 145 -22.83 -21.88 14.72
C THR A 145 -22.85 -22.54 13.34
N ILE A 146 -23.51 -23.69 13.23
CA ILE A 146 -23.62 -24.47 11.98
C ILE A 146 -24.87 -24.10 11.19
N THR A 147 -25.88 -23.52 11.84
CA THR A 147 -27.17 -23.17 11.22
C THR A 147 -27.08 -21.95 10.30
N LEU A 148 -26.03 -21.15 10.43
CA LEU A 148 -25.82 -19.97 9.62
C LEU A 148 -24.79 -20.28 8.53
N PRO A 149 -25.11 -20.10 7.24
CA PRO A 149 -24.18 -20.36 6.16
C PRO A 149 -23.10 -19.27 6.05
N ASP A 150 -21.98 -19.63 5.43
CA ASP A 150 -20.97 -18.68 4.99
C ASP A 150 -21.55 -17.72 3.95
N ALA A 151 -21.17 -16.44 4.04
CA ALA A 151 -21.52 -15.43 3.03
C ALA A 151 -20.25 -14.94 2.34
N THR A 152 -20.28 -14.88 1.00
CA THR A 152 -19.17 -14.37 0.21
C THR A 152 -19.69 -13.33 -0.78
N THR A 153 -18.99 -12.21 -0.84
CA THR A 153 -19.24 -11.14 -1.80
C THR A 153 -17.97 -10.93 -2.61
N GLU A 154 -18.09 -11.13 -3.91
CA GLU A 154 -16.99 -10.95 -4.86
C GLU A 154 -17.16 -9.64 -5.59
N PHE A 155 -16.05 -8.97 -5.88
CA PHE A 155 -16.00 -7.68 -6.51
C PHE A 155 -15.02 -7.70 -7.68
N ALA A 156 -15.43 -7.14 -8.81
CA ALA A 156 -14.54 -6.72 -9.87
C ALA A 156 -14.47 -5.20 -9.86
N GLY A 157 -13.27 -4.64 -9.92
CA GLY A 157 -13.08 -3.21 -9.83
C GLY A 157 -12.02 -2.68 -10.80
N MET A 158 -12.09 -1.37 -11.04
CA MET A 158 -11.11 -0.66 -11.84
C MET A 158 -10.85 0.70 -11.20
N GLY A 159 -9.57 1.08 -11.12
CA GLY A 159 -9.16 2.40 -10.67
C GLY A 159 -8.31 3.13 -11.71
N GLY A 160 -8.40 4.45 -11.67
CA GLY A 160 -7.52 5.36 -12.38
C GLY A 160 -6.88 6.33 -11.38
N GLU A 161 -5.56 6.52 -11.47
CA GLU A 161 -4.85 7.50 -10.66
C GLU A 161 -4.00 8.42 -11.53
N ILE A 162 -3.90 9.68 -11.14
CA ILE A 162 -2.84 10.59 -11.57
C ILE A 162 -2.00 10.95 -10.35
N VAL A 163 -0.69 10.83 -10.51
CA VAL A 163 0.29 11.11 -9.45
C VAL A 163 1.27 12.15 -9.98
N PHE A 164 1.43 13.22 -9.22
CA PHE A 164 2.40 14.27 -9.43
C PHE A 164 3.35 14.34 -8.24
N ASP A 165 4.65 14.25 -8.48
CA ASP A 165 5.67 14.42 -7.46
C ASP A 165 6.82 15.25 -8.04
N ASN A 166 6.97 16.47 -7.53
CA ASN A 166 8.11 17.34 -7.82
C ASN A 166 8.80 17.74 -6.51
N THR A 167 8.88 16.81 -5.56
CA THR A 167 9.56 17.07 -4.30
C THR A 167 11.06 16.85 -4.40
N LEU A 168 11.80 17.76 -3.77
CA LEU A 168 13.25 17.69 -3.67
C LEU A 168 13.65 17.47 -2.20
N PRO A 169 14.38 16.40 -1.87
CA PRO A 169 14.97 16.25 -0.54
C PRO A 169 16.13 17.23 -0.39
N ILE A 170 15.99 18.17 0.54
CA ILE A 170 17.01 19.19 0.85
C ILE A 170 17.82 18.83 2.11
N GLY A 171 17.42 17.80 2.85
CA GLY A 171 18.14 17.27 4.01
C GLY A 171 17.36 16.18 4.73
N ILE A 172 17.81 15.79 5.92
CA ILE A 172 17.17 14.73 6.72
C ILE A 172 15.77 15.19 7.12
N ASN A 173 14.75 14.46 6.68
CA ASN A 173 13.33 14.77 6.93
C ASN A 173 12.90 16.18 6.45
N MET A 174 13.65 16.76 5.50
CA MET A 174 13.38 18.06 4.91
C MET A 174 13.18 17.92 3.40
N ILE A 175 11.98 18.28 2.96
CA ILE A 175 11.57 18.21 1.56
C ILE A 175 10.94 19.54 1.14
N GLU A 176 11.15 19.94 -0.10
CA GLU A 176 10.55 21.12 -0.72
C GLU A 176 9.74 20.68 -1.95
N GLY A 177 8.68 21.41 -2.30
CA GLY A 177 7.89 21.15 -3.51
C GLY A 177 6.51 20.55 -3.23
N ILE A 178 5.94 19.92 -4.26
CA ILE A 178 4.54 19.45 -4.25
C ILE A 178 4.47 17.96 -4.53
N ARG A 179 3.64 17.25 -3.73
CA ARG A 179 3.14 15.90 -4.01
C ARG A 179 1.64 15.96 -4.12
N ALA A 180 1.08 15.47 -5.21
CA ALA A 180 -0.35 15.35 -5.39
C ALA A 180 -0.70 13.97 -5.95
N LYS A 181 -1.82 13.43 -5.50
CA LYS A 181 -2.39 12.20 -6.02
C LYS A 181 -3.90 12.34 -6.04
N ALA A 182 -4.49 12.11 -7.20
CA ALA A 182 -5.94 12.08 -7.37
C ALA A 182 -6.31 10.76 -8.04
N GLY A 183 -7.42 10.17 -7.61
CA GLY A 183 -7.86 8.91 -8.19
C GLY A 183 -9.35 8.65 -8.02
N VAL A 184 -9.84 7.75 -8.87
CA VAL A 184 -11.18 7.18 -8.79
C VAL A 184 -11.06 5.67 -8.82
N VAL A 185 -11.91 5.00 -8.05
CA VAL A 185 -12.00 3.53 -8.02
C VAL A 185 -13.46 3.15 -8.04
N ASP A 186 -13.80 2.22 -8.92
CA ASP A 186 -15.12 1.58 -9.02
C ASP A 186 -15.00 0.12 -8.58
N TYR A 187 -15.95 -0.34 -7.78
CA TYR A 187 -16.11 -1.74 -7.38
C TYR A 187 -17.53 -2.19 -7.74
N ARG A 188 -17.61 -3.32 -8.44
CA ARG A 188 -18.87 -3.96 -8.86
C ARG A 188 -18.98 -5.32 -8.22
N GLY A 189 -20.07 -5.55 -7.48
CA GLY A 189 -20.39 -6.86 -6.92
C GLY A 189 -20.73 -7.86 -8.03
N ILE A 190 -20.00 -8.96 -8.10
CA ILE A 190 -20.24 -10.06 -9.04
C ILE A 190 -21.48 -10.82 -8.54
N GLY A 191 -22.57 -10.79 -9.33
CA GLY A 191 -23.85 -11.38 -8.94
C GLY A 191 -24.65 -10.58 -7.90
N GLN A 192 -24.07 -9.53 -7.28
CA GLN A 192 -24.69 -8.73 -6.23
C GLN A 192 -24.64 -7.23 -6.58
N LYS A 193 -25.55 -6.75 -7.43
CA LYS A 193 -25.55 -5.34 -7.87
C LYS A 193 -25.71 -4.33 -6.73
N GLY A 194 -26.35 -4.73 -5.62
CA GLY A 194 -26.53 -3.89 -4.44
C GLY A 194 -25.21 -3.48 -3.77
N GLU A 195 -24.14 -4.25 -3.97
CA GLU A 195 -22.83 -4.05 -3.35
C GLU A 195 -21.93 -3.08 -4.13
N ASN A 196 -22.43 -2.48 -5.21
CA ASN A 196 -21.65 -1.57 -6.04
C ASN A 196 -21.33 -0.26 -5.32
N PHE A 197 -20.05 0.15 -5.34
CA PHE A 197 -19.62 1.45 -4.81
C PHE A 197 -18.44 2.01 -5.58
N ASN A 198 -18.31 3.33 -5.48
CA ASN A 198 -17.26 4.11 -6.07
C ASN A 198 -16.56 4.92 -4.98
N LYS A 199 -15.29 5.25 -5.21
CA LYS A 199 -14.48 6.12 -4.36
C LYS A 199 -13.76 7.13 -5.24
N LEU A 200 -13.77 8.38 -4.82
CA LEU A 200 -12.94 9.45 -5.35
C LEU A 200 -12.08 9.97 -4.20
N TYR A 201 -10.78 10.11 -4.44
CA TYR A 201 -9.86 10.67 -3.46
C TYR A 201 -8.86 11.64 -4.08
N LEU A 202 -8.41 12.56 -3.25
CA LEU A 202 -7.39 13.56 -3.55
C LEU A 202 -6.51 13.74 -2.30
N ASP A 203 -5.20 13.65 -2.46
CA ASP A 203 -4.21 14.00 -1.42
C ASP A 203 -3.20 14.96 -2.05
N ILE A 204 -3.10 16.17 -1.51
CA ILE A 204 -2.17 17.20 -1.93
C ILE A 204 -1.30 17.58 -0.74
N ARG A 205 0.01 17.63 -0.94
CA ARG A 205 1.00 18.06 0.03
C ARG A 205 1.89 19.11 -0.61
N HIS A 206 2.04 20.25 0.07
CA HIS A 206 2.87 21.35 -0.39
C HIS A 206 3.85 21.73 0.72
N TYR A 207 5.13 21.75 0.36
CA TYR A 207 6.24 22.07 1.24
C TYR A 207 6.94 23.34 0.72
N GLN A 208 6.64 24.46 1.37
CA GLN A 208 7.19 25.76 1.02
C GLN A 208 8.38 26.05 1.94
N LYS A 209 9.56 26.30 1.38
CA LYS A 209 10.69 26.82 2.13
C LYS A 209 10.45 28.29 2.48
N LEU A 210 10.40 28.62 3.78
CA LEU A 210 10.23 30.01 4.23
C LEU A 210 11.58 30.70 4.41
N HIS A 211 12.45 30.11 5.22
CA HIS A 211 13.78 30.67 5.49
C HIS A 211 14.76 29.57 5.90
N ARG A 212 15.96 29.56 5.31
CA ARG A 212 17.00 28.54 5.56
C ARG A 212 16.45 27.12 5.50
N GLN A 213 16.21 26.50 6.65
CA GLN A 213 15.72 25.13 6.76
C GLN A 213 14.31 25.06 7.38
N ILE A 214 13.66 26.22 7.59
CA ILE A 214 12.27 26.32 8.04
C ILE A 214 11.34 26.04 6.87
N ILE A 215 10.47 25.04 7.03
CA ILE A 215 9.54 24.58 6.00
C ILE A 215 8.12 24.72 6.51
N TRP A 216 7.28 25.37 5.71
CA TRP A 216 5.84 25.39 5.91
C TRP A 216 5.21 24.25 5.13
N ALA A 217 4.71 23.25 5.86
CA ALA A 217 4.17 22.01 5.32
C ALA A 217 2.65 22.01 5.43
N ASN A 218 1.97 21.89 4.29
CA ASN A 218 0.52 21.81 4.22
C ASN A 218 0.10 20.49 3.61
N ARG A 219 -0.94 19.86 4.15
CA ARG A 219 -1.57 18.66 3.59
C ARG A 219 -3.08 18.86 3.54
N MET A 220 -3.65 18.54 2.39
CA MET A 220 -5.09 18.48 2.17
C MET A 220 -5.44 17.09 1.66
N SER A 221 -6.38 16.42 2.31
CA SER A 221 -6.92 15.14 1.90
C SER A 221 -8.44 15.26 1.73
N TYR A 222 -8.97 14.73 0.64
CA TYR A 222 -10.39 14.66 0.36
C TYR A 222 -10.75 13.26 -0.10
N GLY A 223 -11.89 12.75 0.39
CA GLY A 223 -12.41 11.43 0.06
C GLY A 223 -13.92 11.48 -0.07
N HIS A 224 -14.45 10.82 -1.08
CA HIS A 224 -15.89 10.69 -1.30
C HIS A 224 -16.21 9.30 -1.82
N SER A 225 -17.00 8.54 -1.06
CA SER A 225 -17.57 7.29 -1.51
C SER A 225 -19.05 7.47 -1.85
N PHE A 226 -19.46 6.90 -2.96
CA PHE A 226 -20.82 7.01 -3.49
C PHE A 226 -21.20 5.73 -4.25
N GLY A 227 -22.47 5.54 -4.55
CA GLY A 227 -22.99 4.30 -5.15
C GLY A 227 -24.08 3.68 -4.28
N LEU A 228 -24.45 2.44 -4.59
CA LEU A 228 -25.51 1.72 -3.88
C LEU A 228 -25.05 1.29 -2.47
N ALA A 229 -23.81 0.82 -2.35
CA ALA A 229 -23.19 0.44 -1.07
C ALA A 229 -22.01 1.35 -0.71
N ALA A 230 -22.24 2.67 -0.70
CA ALA A 230 -21.21 3.67 -0.39
C ALA A 230 -20.50 3.35 0.93
N LYS A 231 -19.17 3.34 0.92
CA LYS A 231 -18.35 2.99 2.09
C LYS A 231 -18.07 4.23 2.94
N ARG A 232 -17.73 4.03 4.21
CA ARG A 232 -17.51 5.13 5.15
C ARG A 232 -16.03 5.52 5.17
N TYR A 233 -15.79 6.78 5.47
CA TYR A 233 -14.52 7.31 5.92
C TYR A 233 -14.62 7.58 7.42
N LEU A 234 -13.57 7.22 8.15
CA LEU A 234 -13.42 7.46 9.58
C LEU A 234 -12.36 8.54 9.78
N ILE A 235 -12.61 9.51 10.65
CA ILE A 235 -11.63 10.56 10.96
C ILE A 235 -11.25 10.52 12.43
N GLY A 236 -10.03 10.92 12.72
CA GLY A 236 -9.53 11.00 14.10
C GLY A 236 -8.19 10.32 14.30
N GLY A 237 -7.50 10.69 15.38
CA GLY A 237 -6.24 10.09 15.78
C GLY A 237 -5.04 10.44 14.90
N MET A 238 -3.92 9.81 15.22
CA MET A 238 -2.64 9.98 14.54
C MET A 238 -2.14 8.63 14.05
N ASN A 239 -1.55 8.58 12.86
CA ASN A 239 -0.95 7.35 12.36
C ASN A 239 0.16 6.85 13.29
N ASN A 240 0.11 5.56 13.61
CA ASN A 240 1.13 4.87 14.39
C ASN A 240 1.43 5.53 15.75
N TRP A 241 0.40 5.97 16.49
CA TRP A 241 0.55 6.66 17.76
C TRP A 241 0.12 5.81 18.97
N PHE A 242 1.02 5.68 19.96
CA PHE A 242 0.83 4.87 21.17
C PHE A 242 -0.28 5.37 22.10
N GLY A 243 -0.47 6.69 22.20
CA GLY A 243 -1.45 7.31 23.09
C GLY A 243 -2.82 7.51 22.46
N SER A 244 -3.22 6.67 21.50
CA SER A 244 -4.50 6.84 20.81
C SER A 244 -5.64 6.19 21.58
N SER A 245 -6.69 6.97 21.89
CA SER A 245 -7.98 6.46 22.35
C SER A 245 -8.92 6.23 21.16
N THR A 246 -9.86 5.30 21.30
CA THR A 246 -10.97 5.10 20.35
C THR A 246 -12.25 5.57 21.03
N GLU A 247 -12.94 6.54 20.43
CA GLU A 247 -14.09 7.19 21.08
C GLU A 247 -15.36 6.35 21.02
N THR A 248 -15.63 5.77 19.85
CA THR A 248 -16.84 4.98 19.62
C THR A 248 -16.48 3.64 19.00
N PRO A 249 -17.04 2.52 19.48
CA PRO A 249 -17.02 1.26 18.74
C PRO A 249 -17.63 1.50 17.36
N LEU A 250 -17.12 0.83 16.33
CA LEU A 250 -17.70 0.94 14.99
C LEU A 250 -19.17 0.48 15.05
N PRO A 251 -20.16 1.35 14.73
CA PRO A 251 -21.58 1.05 14.89
C PRO A 251 -22.13 0.20 13.74
N VAL A 252 -21.28 -0.65 13.17
CA VAL A 252 -21.56 -1.40 11.94
C VAL A 252 -21.69 -2.87 12.29
N ASN A 253 -22.82 -3.45 11.91
CA ASN A 253 -22.97 -4.89 11.98
C ASN A 253 -22.17 -5.55 10.85
N PHE A 254 -20.89 -5.82 11.11
CA PHE A 254 -19.98 -6.43 10.13
C PHE A 254 -20.38 -7.86 9.73
N PHE A 255 -21.33 -8.44 10.46
CA PHE A 255 -21.98 -9.71 10.16
C PHE A 255 -22.63 -9.72 8.77
N GLU A 256 -23.39 -8.68 8.44
CA GLU A 256 -24.20 -8.65 7.21
C GLU A 256 -23.39 -8.18 6.00
N HIS A 257 -22.45 -7.25 6.21
CA HIS A 257 -21.66 -6.66 5.13
C HIS A 257 -20.17 -6.55 5.52
N PRO A 258 -19.38 -7.64 5.41
CA PRO A 258 -17.93 -7.61 5.65
C PRO A 258 -17.17 -6.54 4.86
N GLY A 259 -17.67 -6.21 3.66
CA GLY A 259 -17.12 -5.15 2.83
C GLY A 259 -17.18 -3.75 3.47
N GLU A 260 -18.09 -3.50 4.40
CA GLU A 260 -18.09 -2.24 5.16
C GLU A 260 -16.86 -2.11 6.05
N LEU A 261 -16.35 -3.19 6.63
CA LEU A 261 -15.12 -3.14 7.43
C LEU A 261 -13.91 -2.89 6.52
N PHE A 262 -13.73 -3.76 5.52
CA PHE A 262 -12.49 -3.82 4.76
C PHE A 262 -12.30 -2.68 3.77
N PHE A 263 -13.39 -2.08 3.29
CA PHE A 263 -13.33 -0.94 2.36
C PHE A 263 -13.54 0.40 3.07
N THR A 264 -13.66 0.44 4.39
CA THR A 264 -13.65 1.71 5.14
C THR A 264 -12.22 2.22 5.28
N GLU A 265 -12.04 3.54 5.12
CA GLU A 265 -10.72 4.17 5.17
C GLU A 265 -10.61 5.17 6.33
N PHE A 266 -9.46 5.20 6.99
CA PHE A 266 -9.13 6.22 7.99
C PHE A 266 -8.47 7.43 7.34
N ALA A 267 -9.08 8.61 7.49
CA ALA A 267 -8.46 9.88 7.12
C ALA A 267 -7.68 10.43 8.33
N THR A 268 -6.36 10.27 8.26
CA THR A 268 -5.40 10.66 9.30
C THR A 268 -4.28 11.53 8.72
N PRO A 269 -3.63 12.40 9.53
CA PRO A 269 -3.81 12.58 10.97
C PRO A 269 -4.77 13.74 11.35
N LEU A 270 -5.53 13.57 12.42
CA LEU A 270 -6.31 14.61 13.09
C LEU A 270 -5.90 14.66 14.57
N ARG A 271 -4.86 15.44 14.87
CA ARG A 271 -4.28 15.52 16.23
C ARG A 271 -5.28 16.11 17.22
N GLY A 272 -5.28 15.58 18.45
CA GLY A 272 -6.17 16.02 19.53
C GLY A 272 -7.54 15.34 19.54
N PHE A 273 -7.83 14.45 18.58
CA PHE A 273 -9.05 13.67 18.52
C PHE A 273 -8.76 12.18 18.67
N SER A 274 -9.64 11.45 19.33
CA SER A 274 -9.64 9.99 19.36
C SER A 274 -9.83 9.41 17.95
N TYR A 275 -9.46 8.15 17.73
CA TYR A 275 -9.90 7.44 16.52
C TYR A 275 -11.43 7.35 16.47
N ILE A 276 -11.99 7.42 15.26
CA ILE A 276 -13.43 7.35 15.01
C ILE A 276 -14.18 8.53 15.66
N ALA A 277 -13.55 9.71 15.72
CA ALA A 277 -14.21 10.92 16.22
C ALA A 277 -15.43 11.30 15.37
N ARG A 278 -15.36 11.08 14.05
CA ARG A 278 -16.54 11.12 13.16
C ARG A 278 -16.43 10.11 12.03
N MET A 279 -17.59 9.81 11.43
CA MET A 279 -17.71 8.96 10.26
C MET A 279 -18.66 9.55 9.23
N GLY A 280 -18.43 9.26 7.95
CA GLY A 280 -19.33 9.67 6.86
C GLY A 280 -18.83 9.21 5.50
N HIS A 281 -19.64 9.39 4.46
CA HIS A 281 -19.27 9.02 3.08
C HIS A 281 -18.38 10.07 2.38
N LYS A 282 -18.27 11.26 2.98
CA LYS A 282 -17.45 12.38 2.51
C LYS A 282 -16.55 12.85 3.62
N VAL A 283 -15.30 13.12 3.30
CA VAL A 283 -14.30 13.62 4.24
C VAL A 283 -13.42 14.67 3.57
N ILE A 284 -13.12 15.73 4.33
CA ILE A 284 -12.08 16.69 4.02
C ILE A 284 -11.22 16.87 5.27
N LEU A 285 -9.90 16.83 5.10
CA LEU A 285 -8.93 17.00 6.16
C LEU A 285 -7.85 17.98 5.68
N PHE A 286 -7.55 18.98 6.49
CA PHE A 286 -6.50 19.95 6.23
C PHE A 286 -5.57 20.07 7.44
N ASN A 287 -4.27 19.98 7.19
CA ASN A 287 -3.22 20.11 8.19
C ASN A 287 -2.21 21.15 7.72
N SER A 288 -1.83 22.07 8.60
CA SER A 288 -0.76 23.04 8.36
C SER A 288 0.24 22.96 9.50
N GLU A 289 1.52 22.80 9.19
CA GLU A 289 2.60 22.62 10.14
C GLU A 289 3.78 23.53 9.77
N LEU A 290 4.41 24.14 10.77
CA LEU A 290 5.69 24.80 10.62
C LEU A 290 6.79 23.87 11.14
N ARG A 291 7.70 23.45 10.27
CA ARG A 291 8.83 22.59 10.61
C ARG A 291 10.06 23.45 10.79
N VAL A 292 10.53 23.54 12.03
CA VAL A 292 11.72 24.28 12.42
C VAL A 292 12.78 23.25 12.84
N PRO A 293 13.97 23.26 12.22
CA PRO A 293 15.07 22.42 12.68
C PRO A 293 15.60 22.93 14.01
N ILE A 294 16.03 21.99 14.84
CA ILE A 294 16.67 22.25 16.14
C ILE A 294 18.15 22.57 15.90
#